data_AF-A0A1W9W0K9-F1
#
_entry.id   AF-A0A1W9W0K9-F1
#
_cell.length_a   1.000
_cell.length_b   1.000
_cell.length_c   1.000
_cell.angle_alpha   90.00
_cell.angle_beta   90.00
_cell.angle_gamma   90.00
#
_symmetry.space_group_name_H-M   'P 1'
#
loop_
_entity.id
_entity.type
_entity.pdbx_description
1 polymer ?
#
loop_
_entity_poly.entity_id
_entity_poly.type
_entity_poly.pdbx_seq_one_letter_code
_entity_poly.pdbx_strand_id
1 'polypeptide(L)'
;MMDDHAPSLLKRELGDDDKAHITELFEEDISDRLMQMDARSGNISCEFAGSRYRNWVLEFRSSRWGLEIVDFEYDEETRSFNLPSPITLLEHP
;
A
#
# COMPACT_ATOMS: atom_id res chain seq x y z
N MET A 1 23.63 -28.67 9.16
CA MET A 1 24.27 -27.38 8.79
C MET A 1 23.36 -26.33 9.36
N MET A 2 23.87 -25.43 10.20
CA MET A 2 23.07 -24.38 10.81
C MET A 2 22.73 -23.35 9.73
N ASP A 3 21.46 -23.20 9.38
CA ASP A 3 20.99 -22.06 8.60
C ASP A 3 21.04 -20.84 9.52
N ASP A 4 22.01 -19.99 9.20
CA ASP A 4 22.37 -18.73 9.83
C ASP A 4 21.15 -17.82 9.91
N HIS A 5 20.47 -17.87 11.05
CA HIS A 5 19.43 -16.93 11.43
C HIS A 5 20.13 -15.60 11.78
N ALA A 6 20.60 -14.88 10.76
CA ALA A 6 21.04 -13.51 10.93
C ALA A 6 19.81 -12.67 11.31
N PRO A 7 19.77 -12.03 12.49
CA PRO A 7 18.74 -11.05 12.78
C PRO A 7 19.07 -9.80 11.95
N SER A 8 18.62 -9.78 10.70
CA SER A 8 18.75 -8.62 9.82
C SER A 8 17.71 -7.57 10.22
N LEU A 9 17.89 -7.02 11.42
CA LEU A 9 17.21 -5.84 11.99
C LEU A 9 17.56 -4.53 11.24
N LEU A 10 18.05 -4.62 10.00
CA LEU A 10 18.61 -3.52 9.20
C LEU A 10 18.26 -3.57 7.72
N LYS A 11 17.49 -4.57 7.27
CA LYS A 11 17.02 -4.58 5.89
C LYS A 11 15.76 -3.74 5.80
N ARG A 12 15.95 -2.49 5.41
CA ARG A 12 14.92 -1.56 4.92
C ARG A 12 14.35 -2.06 3.58
N GLU A 13 14.04 -3.35 3.51
CA GLU A 13 13.52 -4.08 2.37
C GLU A 13 12.32 -4.87 2.88
N LEU A 14 11.16 -4.70 2.25
CA LEU A 14 9.98 -5.51 2.55
C LEU A 14 10.30 -6.99 2.27
N GLY A 15 10.15 -7.84 3.27
CA GLY A 15 10.22 -9.28 3.07
C GLY A 15 9.03 -9.77 2.23
N ASP A 16 9.14 -10.96 1.64
CA ASP A 16 8.03 -11.55 0.87
C ASP A 16 6.76 -11.71 1.72
N ASP A 17 6.91 -11.99 3.02
CA ASP A 17 5.81 -12.02 4.00
C ASP A 17 5.15 -10.65 4.19
N ASP A 18 5.95 -9.59 4.33
CA ASP A 18 5.44 -8.22 4.43
C ASP A 18 4.70 -7.81 3.15
N LYS A 19 5.26 -8.13 1.98
CA LYS A 19 4.65 -7.83 0.68
C LYS A 19 3.32 -8.57 0.53
N ALA A 20 3.26 -9.85 0.89
CA ALA A 20 2.03 -10.63 0.85
C ALA A 20 0.96 -10.01 1.77
N HIS A 21 1.34 -9.62 2.98
CA HIS A 21 0.43 -8.99 3.94
C HIS A 21 -0.10 -7.64 3.44
N ILE A 22 0.77 -6.77 2.90
CA ILE A 22 0.37 -5.48 2.33
C ILE A 22 -0.54 -5.69 1.12
N THR A 23 -0.23 -6.68 0.27
CA THR A 23 -1.01 -7.01 -0.93
C THR A 23 -2.43 -7.43 -0.55
N GLU A 24 -2.59 -8.31 0.43
CA GLU A 24 -3.90 -8.78 0.90
C GLU A 24 -4.77 -7.62 1.39
N LEU A 25 -4.19 -6.73 2.21
CA LEU A 25 -4.89 -5.54 2.71
C LEU A 25 -5.19 -4.51 1.60
N PHE A 26 -4.28 -4.40 0.62
CA PHE A 26 -4.50 -3.54 -0.54
C PHE A 26 -5.68 -4.05 -1.37
N GLU A 27 -5.75 -5.35 -1.65
CA GLU A 27 -6.85 -5.95 -2.41
C GLU A 27 -8.19 -5.92 -1.66
N GLU A 28 -8.18 -6.03 -0.32
CA GLU A 28 -9.38 -6.05 0.50
C GLU A 28 -9.99 -4.64 0.75
N ASP A 29 -9.18 -3.65 1.15
CA ASP A 29 -9.69 -2.33 1.55
C ASP A 29 -9.38 -1.22 0.51
N ILE A 30 -8.18 -1.22 -0.06
CA ILE A 30 -7.70 -0.12 -0.90
C ILE A 30 -8.21 -0.24 -2.35
N SER A 31 -8.26 -1.46 -2.87
CA SER A 31 -8.70 -1.80 -4.22
C SER A 31 -10.10 -1.29 -4.49
N ASP A 32 -11.03 -1.56 -3.57
CA ASP A 32 -12.41 -1.09 -3.66
C ASP A 32 -12.50 0.44 -3.72
N ARG A 33 -11.79 1.15 -2.82
CA ARG A 33 -11.75 2.63 -2.81
C ARG A 33 -11.20 3.21 -4.10
N LEU A 34 -10.11 2.64 -4.60
CA LEU A 34 -9.48 3.07 -5.84
C LEU A 34 -10.36 2.79 -7.06
N MET A 35 -11.08 1.66 -7.07
CA MET A 35 -12.11 1.37 -8.07
C MET A 35 -13.25 2.38 -8.04
N GLN A 36 -13.73 2.76 -6.85
CA GLN A 36 -14.76 3.81 -6.70
C GLN A 36 -14.29 5.17 -7.25
N MET A 37 -12.97 5.41 -7.27
CA MET A 37 -12.36 6.64 -7.79
C MET A 37 -11.98 6.59 -9.29
N ASP A 38 -12.29 5.51 -10.02
CA ASP A 38 -11.78 5.24 -11.38
C ASP A 38 -10.24 5.35 -11.47
N ALA A 39 -9.53 4.96 -10.41
CA ALA A 39 -8.08 5.08 -10.35
C ALA A 39 -7.41 4.09 -11.32
N ARG A 40 -6.71 4.62 -12.33
CA ARG A 40 -6.07 3.81 -13.38
C ARG A 40 -4.65 3.38 -13.07
N SER A 41 -3.93 4.17 -12.31
CA SER A 41 -2.57 3.90 -11.87
C SER A 41 -2.19 4.97 -10.87
N GLY A 42 -1.38 4.62 -9.89
CA GLY A 42 -0.92 5.56 -8.89
C GLY A 42 0.01 4.89 -7.90
N ASN A 43 0.47 5.68 -6.95
CA ASN A 43 1.26 5.20 -5.83
C ASN A 43 0.49 5.52 -4.54
N ILE A 44 0.49 4.58 -3.59
CA ILE A 44 -0.19 4.75 -2.30
C ILE A 44 0.72 4.29 -1.17
N SER A 45 0.74 5.06 -0.09
CA SER A 45 1.48 4.73 1.11
C SER A 45 0.93 3.46 1.74
N CYS A 46 1.82 2.51 2.08
CA CYS A 46 1.50 1.26 2.76
C CYS A 46 1.11 1.45 4.24
N GLU A 47 0.83 2.68 4.68
CA GLU A 47 0.47 2.97 6.08
C GLU A 47 -0.78 2.22 6.54
N PHE A 48 -1.66 1.82 5.61
CA PHE A 48 -2.85 1.01 5.89
C PHE A 48 -2.50 -0.38 6.44
N ALA A 49 -1.33 -0.93 6.09
CA ALA A 49 -0.85 -2.22 6.61
C ALA A 49 -0.11 -2.08 7.95
N GLY A 50 0.13 -0.85 8.40
CA GLY A 50 0.74 -0.54 9.69
C GLY A 50 1.77 0.57 9.62
N SER A 51 1.99 1.23 10.76
CA SER A 51 2.87 2.41 10.86
C SER A 51 4.33 2.14 10.46
N ARG A 52 4.79 0.88 10.54
CA ARG A 52 6.13 0.49 10.09
C ARG A 52 6.31 0.61 8.58
N TYR A 53 5.22 0.58 7.83
CA TYR A 53 5.21 0.69 6.37
C TYR A 53 4.82 2.07 5.88
N ARG A 54 4.70 3.06 6.77
CA ARG A 54 4.30 4.43 6.38
C ARG A 54 5.20 5.04 5.32
N ASN A 55 6.51 4.76 5.40
CA ASN A 55 7.51 5.23 4.44
C ASN A 55 7.64 4.35 3.20
N TRP A 56 6.81 3.32 3.09
CA TRP A 56 6.71 2.49 1.90
C TRP A 56 5.53 2.94 1.08
N VAL A 57 5.72 3.01 -0.21
CA VAL A 57 4.70 3.33 -1.19
C VAL A 57 4.67 2.18 -2.16
N LEU A 58 3.48 1.62 -2.38
CA LEU A 58 3.29 0.66 -3.44
C LEU A 58 2.79 1.39 -4.68
N GLU A 59 3.36 1.06 -5.83
CA GLU A 59 2.84 1.46 -7.13
C GLU A 59 1.83 0.41 -7.58
N PHE A 60 0.65 0.87 -7.97
CA PHE A 60 -0.38 0.02 -8.53
C PHE A 60 -0.82 0.53 -9.90
N ARG A 61 -1.34 -0.39 -10.70
CA ARG A 61 -1.95 -0.11 -12.00
C ARG A 61 -3.28 -0.84 -12.11
N SER A 62 -4.19 -0.26 -12.86
CA SER A 62 -5.41 -0.95 -13.28
C SER A 62 -5.04 -1.99 -14.34
N SER A 63 -5.51 -3.21 -14.08
CA SER A 63 -5.39 -4.39 -14.92
C SER A 63 -6.80 -4.91 -15.22
N ARG A 64 -6.93 -5.86 -16.15
CA ARG A 64 -8.25 -6.36 -16.61
C ARG A 64 -9.14 -6.97 -15.51
N TRP A 65 -8.54 -7.37 -14.39
CA TRP A 65 -9.23 -7.99 -13.26
C TRP A 65 -9.33 -7.09 -12.03
N GLY A 66 -8.79 -5.87 -12.09
CA GLY A 66 -8.85 -4.92 -10.98
C GLY A 66 -7.62 -4.05 -10.89
N LEU A 67 -7.02 -3.97 -9.70
CA LEU A 67 -5.76 -3.27 -9.47
C LEU A 67 -4.67 -4.29 -9.17
N GLU A 68 -3.52 -4.08 -9.80
CA GLU A 68 -2.35 -4.94 -9.66
C GLU A 68 -1.19 -4.11 -9.12
N ILE A 69 -0.50 -4.64 -8.13
CA ILE A 69 0.69 -4.03 -7.55
C ILE A 69 1.87 -4.27 -8.48
N VAL A 70 2.51 -3.18 -8.90
CA VAL A 70 3.64 -3.18 -9.85
C VAL A 70 4.95 -3.24 -9.10
N ASP A 71 5.11 -2.38 -8.10
CA ASP A 71 6.37 -2.21 -7.37
C ASP A 71 6.14 -1.67 -5.94
N PHE A 72 7.17 -1.78 -5.10
CA PHE A 72 7.19 -1.19 -3.76
C PHE A 72 8.42 -0.31 -3.62
N GLU A 73 8.20 0.99 -3.51
CA GLU A 73 9.23 2.00 -3.34
C GLU A 73 9.29 2.45 -1.87
N TYR A 74 10.51 2.58 -1.33
CA TYR A 74 10.71 3.26 -0.06
C TYR A 74 10.93 4.74 -0.32
N ASP A 75 10.02 5.58 0.17
CA ASP A 75 10.10 7.03 0.02
C ASP A 75 10.22 7.68 1.41
N GLU A 76 11.39 8.26 1.69
CA GLU A 76 11.63 8.91 2.99
C GLU A 76 10.82 10.20 3.17
N GLU A 77 10.38 10.82 2.06
CA GLU A 77 9.48 11.97 2.05
C GLU A 77 8.02 11.55 1.79
N THR A 78 7.62 10.30 2.09
CA THR A 78 6.23 9.86 1.87
C THR A 78 5.25 10.86 2.45
N ARG A 79 4.64 11.65 1.56
CA ARG A 79 3.48 12.44 1.92
C ARG A 79 2.32 11.49 1.84
N SER A 80 1.90 10.99 2.99
CA SER A 80 0.65 10.24 3.18
C SER A 80 -0.40 10.81 2.23
N PHE A 81 -0.66 10.11 1.12
CA PHE A 81 -1.65 10.57 0.17
C PHE A 81 -2.98 10.25 0.81
N ASN A 82 -3.62 11.28 1.38
CA ASN A 82 -4.95 11.12 1.95
C ASN A 82 -5.89 10.84 0.78
N LEU A 83 -6.17 9.56 0.53
CA LEU A 83 -7.31 9.19 -0.30
C LEU A 83 -8.53 9.93 0.27
N PRO A 84 -9.34 10.57 -0.57
CA PRO A 84 -10.52 11.25 -0.09
C PRO A 84 -11.35 10.26 0.72
N SER A 85 -11.54 10.56 2.00
CA SER A 85 -12.53 9.89 2.84
C SER A 85 -13.82 9.79 2.04
N PRO A 86 -14.57 8.66 2.10
CA PRO A 86 -15.86 8.57 1.44
C PRO A 86 -16.64 9.81 1.81
N ILE A 87 -17.00 10.60 0.79
CA ILE A 87 -17.62 11.90 0.95
C ILE A 87 -18.83 11.70 1.87
N THR A 88 -18.72 12.13 3.14
CA THR A 88 -19.91 12.42 3.93
C THR A 88 -20.56 13.57 3.20
N LEU A 89 -21.54 13.20 2.40
CA LEU A 89 -22.36 14.04 1.56
C LEU A 89 -22.78 15.26 2.38
N LEU A 90 -22.57 16.44 1.79
CA LEU A 90 -22.84 17.74 2.37
C LEU A 90 -24.23 17.77 3.02
N GLU A 91 -24.31 18.10 4.30
CA GLU A 91 -25.51 18.69 4.89
C GLU A 91 -25.15 20.12 5.33
N HIS A 92 -25.30 21.07 4.41
CA HIS A 92 -25.40 22.49 4.73
C HIS A 92 -26.88 22.87 4.83
N PRO A 93 -27.33 23.52 5.91
CA PRO A 93 -28.48 24.43 5.86
C PRO A 93 -28.07 25.82 5.34
#